data_AF-A0A3D6BP09-F1
#
_entry.id   AF-A0A3D6BP09-F1
#
_cell.length_a   1.000
_cell.length_b   1.000
_cell.length_c   1.000
_cell.angle_alpha   90.00
_cell.angle_beta   90.00
_cell.angle_gamma   90.00
#
_symmetry.space_group_name_H-M   'P 1'
#
loop_
_entity.id
_entity.type
_entity.pdbx_description
1 polymer ?
#
loop_
_entity_poly.entity_id
_entity_poly.type
_entity_poly.pdbx_seq_one_letter_code
_entity_poly.pdbx_strand_id
1 'polypeptide(L)'
;MTKSARRYDLDWWRVIAIFAVYLHHIGMPFNGDGFHIMNAESSKALDDIMVFFEQFRLPLLFLVSGVGTVYAFSKRSWFQFAGERAYRSLIPLVFGVFVIVPPQTFFENKSKYTSYWDFYQNIFSNIEVNHLWFIENLFYISICCIPLILFLRSEKSKKVKTIFEKVATNEYGMLLWAIPLIVIKIVS
;
A
#
# COMPACT_ATOMS: atom_id res chain seq x y z
N MET A 1 -6.69 6.30 33.96
CA MET A 1 -6.16 5.98 32.61
C MET A 1 -7.12 5.02 31.93
N THR A 2 -7.90 5.46 30.94
CA THR A 2 -8.75 4.54 30.16
C THR A 2 -7.86 3.60 29.36
N LYS A 3 -7.94 2.29 29.64
CA LYS A 3 -7.22 1.25 28.91
C LYS A 3 -7.56 1.40 27.43
N SER A 4 -6.57 1.70 26.59
CA SER A 4 -6.76 1.80 25.13
C SER A 4 -7.28 0.45 24.63
N ALA A 5 -8.57 0.40 24.27
CA ALA A 5 -9.19 -0.78 23.72
C ALA A 5 -8.62 -1.06 22.32
N ARG A 6 -8.33 -2.33 22.02
CA ARG A 6 -7.89 -2.76 20.70
C ARG A 6 -9.01 -2.51 19.68
N ARG A 7 -8.64 -1.93 18.53
CA ARG A 7 -9.56 -1.61 17.43
C ARG A 7 -9.72 -2.81 16.51
N TYR A 8 -10.56 -3.76 16.93
CA TYR A 8 -10.84 -4.98 16.16
C TYR A 8 -11.48 -4.69 14.80
N ASP A 9 -12.25 -3.60 14.70
CA ASP A 9 -12.81 -3.10 13.46
C ASP A 9 -11.72 -2.80 12.41
N LEU A 10 -10.65 -2.11 12.79
CA LEU A 10 -9.53 -1.80 11.90
C LEU A 10 -8.71 -3.05 11.53
N ASP A 11 -8.60 -4.01 12.47
CA ASP A 11 -7.93 -5.27 12.22
C ASP A 11 -8.69 -6.09 11.15
N TRP A 12 -10.03 -6.15 11.24
CA TRP A 12 -10.86 -6.84 10.25
C TRP A 12 -10.84 -6.15 8.89
N TRP A 13 -10.87 -4.82 8.83
CA TRP A 13 -10.73 -4.10 7.56
C TRP A 13 -9.40 -4.43 6.86
N ARG A 14 -8.32 -4.61 7.63
CA ARG A 14 -7.05 -5.07 7.07
C ARG A 14 -7.14 -6.47 6.49
N VAL A 15 -7.75 -7.41 7.23
CA VAL A 15 -7.91 -8.80 6.79
C VAL A 15 -8.72 -8.86 5.49
N ILE A 16 -9.85 -8.15 5.43
CA ILE A 16 -10.69 -8.06 4.23
C ILE A 16 -9.89 -7.50 3.05
N ALA A 17 -9.14 -6.41 3.27
CA ALA A 17 -8.39 -5.78 2.20
C ALA A 17 -7.23 -6.65 1.68
N ILE A 18 -6.51 -7.36 2.57
CA ILE A 18 -5.49 -8.35 2.16
C ILE A 18 -6.13 -9.52 1.41
N PHE A 19 -7.28 -10.02 1.88
CA PHE A 19 -8.01 -11.09 1.20
C PHE A 19 -8.47 -10.66 -0.20
N ALA A 20 -8.93 -9.42 -0.37
CA ALA A 20 -9.25 -8.86 -1.67
C ALA A 20 -8.03 -8.75 -2.60
N VAL A 21 -6.83 -8.46 -2.06
CA VAL A 21 -5.57 -8.49 -2.86
C VAL A 21 -5.27 -9.90 -3.31
N TYR A 22 -5.43 -10.87 -2.42
CA TYR A 22 -5.22 -12.28 -2.73
C TYR A 22 -6.15 -12.76 -3.86
N LEU A 23 -7.46 -12.50 -3.75
CA LEU A 23 -8.43 -12.86 -4.79
C LEU A 23 -8.11 -12.20 -6.14
N HIS A 24 -7.67 -10.94 -6.12
CA HIS A 24 -7.26 -10.25 -7.34
C HIS A 24 -6.08 -10.94 -8.02
N HIS A 25 -5.03 -11.31 -7.28
CA HIS A 25 -3.88 -12.01 -7.88
C HIS A 25 -4.23 -13.40 -8.42
N ILE A 26 -5.22 -14.09 -7.84
CA ILE A 26 -5.74 -15.34 -8.40
C ILE A 26 -6.47 -15.09 -9.72
N GLY A 27 -7.16 -13.95 -9.86
CA GLY A 27 -7.88 -13.57 -11.07
C GLY A 27 -7.01 -13.02 -12.20
N MET A 28 -5.84 -12.44 -11.88
CA MET A 28 -4.95 -11.80 -12.86
C MET A 28 -4.59 -12.67 -14.08
N PRO A 29 -4.30 -13.99 -13.96
CA PRO A 29 -4.04 -14.82 -15.13
C PRO A 29 -5.20 -14.92 -16.13
N PHE A 30 -6.42 -14.55 -15.73
CA PHE A 30 -7.66 -14.72 -16.51
C PHE A 30 -8.30 -13.38 -16.93
N ASN A 31 -7.72 -12.23 -16.59
CA ASN A 31 -8.33 -10.93 -16.91
C ASN A 31 -8.07 -10.47 -18.36
N GLY A 32 -6.94 -10.87 -18.94
CA GLY A 32 -6.56 -10.54 -20.32
C GLY A 32 -5.54 -9.39 -20.45
N ASP A 33 -5.04 -8.82 -19.35
CA ASP A 33 -4.22 -7.59 -19.35
C ASP A 33 -2.70 -7.82 -19.47
N GLY A 34 -2.28 -9.01 -19.88
CA GLY A 34 -0.84 -9.29 -20.07
C GLY A 34 -0.05 -9.31 -18.75
N PHE A 35 -0.58 -9.99 -17.73
CA PHE A 35 0.14 -10.26 -16.49
C PHE A 35 1.31 -11.25 -16.70
N HIS A 36 2.11 -11.44 -15.65
CA HIS A 36 3.30 -12.29 -15.61
C HIS A 36 3.11 -13.67 -16.29
N ILE A 37 2.01 -14.37 -15.96
CA ILE A 37 1.63 -15.64 -16.57
C ILE A 37 0.13 -15.59 -16.83
N MET A 38 -0.27 -15.78 -18.08
CA MET A 38 -1.66 -15.71 -18.53
C MET A 38 -2.19 -17.08 -18.92
N ASN A 39 -3.48 -17.30 -18.68
CA ASN A 39 -4.22 -18.41 -19.24
C ASN A 39 -4.55 -18.14 -20.73
N ALA A 40 -4.75 -19.20 -21.50
CA ALA A 40 -5.13 -19.08 -22.91
C ALA A 40 -6.52 -18.44 -23.11
N GLU A 41 -7.42 -18.66 -22.14
CA GLU A 41 -8.75 -18.06 -22.10
C GLU A 41 -8.82 -16.95 -21.05
N SER A 42 -9.46 -15.83 -21.40
CA SER A 42 -9.73 -14.71 -20.52
C SER A 42 -11.24 -14.47 -20.37
N SER A 43 -11.63 -13.77 -19.31
CA SER A 43 -13.03 -13.43 -19.04
C SER A 43 -13.20 -11.94 -18.79
N LYS A 44 -13.86 -11.25 -19.72
CA LYS A 44 -14.19 -9.83 -19.58
C LYS A 44 -15.04 -9.55 -18.34
N ALA A 45 -15.96 -10.46 -17.99
CA ALA A 45 -16.81 -10.27 -16.81
C ALA A 45 -15.98 -10.32 -15.52
N LEU A 46 -14.98 -11.20 -15.45
CA LEU A 46 -14.05 -11.25 -14.33
C LEU A 46 -13.20 -9.96 -14.27
N ASP A 47 -12.70 -9.51 -15.43
CA ASP A 47 -11.93 -8.27 -15.53
C ASP A 47 -12.73 -7.05 -15.03
N ASP A 48 -13.97 -6.87 -15.50
CA ASP A 48 -14.86 -5.79 -15.07
C ASP A 48 -15.08 -5.81 -13.53
N ILE A 49 -15.23 -7.00 -12.93
CA ILE A 49 -15.33 -7.18 -11.47
C ILE A 49 -14.02 -6.77 -10.78
N MET A 50 -12.88 -7.22 -11.31
CA MET A 50 -11.57 -6.93 -10.74
C MET A 50 -11.25 -5.43 -10.75
N VAL A 51 -11.48 -4.75 -11.87
CA VAL A 51 -11.28 -3.30 -12.04
C VAL A 51 -12.14 -2.52 -11.05
N PHE A 52 -13.39 -2.94 -10.82
CA PHE A 52 -14.26 -2.32 -9.83
C PHE A 52 -13.69 -2.45 -8.41
N PHE A 53 -13.27 -3.66 -8.00
CA PHE A 53 -12.73 -3.88 -6.65
C PHE A 53 -11.36 -3.24 -6.42
N GLU A 54 -10.57 -3.07 -7.48
CA GLU A 54 -9.27 -2.39 -7.41
C GLU A 54 -9.39 -0.95 -6.87
N GLN A 55 -10.47 -0.25 -7.22
CA GLN A 55 -10.72 1.14 -6.77
C GLN A 55 -10.78 1.29 -5.25
N PHE A 56 -11.17 0.25 -4.52
CA PHE A 56 -11.38 0.32 -3.07
C PHE A 56 -10.23 -0.30 -2.29
N ARG A 57 -9.64 -1.37 -2.83
CA ARG A 57 -8.71 -2.22 -2.12
C ARG A 57 -7.45 -1.49 -1.65
N LEU A 58 -6.78 -0.78 -2.55
CA LEU A 58 -5.54 -0.07 -2.23
C LEU A 58 -5.79 1.14 -1.33
N PRO A 59 -6.78 2.02 -1.60
CA PRO A 59 -7.12 3.11 -0.68
C PRO A 59 -7.45 2.62 0.73
N LEU A 60 -8.18 1.51 0.86
CA LEU A 60 -8.51 0.91 2.15
C LEU A 60 -7.25 0.42 2.89
N LEU A 61 -6.33 -0.25 2.20
CA LEU A 61 -5.06 -0.68 2.80
C LEU A 61 -4.22 0.50 3.29
N PHE A 62 -4.12 1.57 2.50
CA PHE A 62 -3.40 2.78 2.89
C PHE A 62 -4.09 3.51 4.05
N LEU A 63 -5.43 3.60 4.06
CA LEU A 63 -6.20 4.17 5.15
C LEU A 63 -5.95 3.43 6.47
N VAL A 64 -6.13 2.11 6.48
CA VAL A 64 -5.95 1.28 7.67
C VAL A 64 -4.49 1.33 8.15
N SER A 65 -3.53 1.33 7.23
CA SER A 65 -2.11 1.45 7.55
C SER A 65 -1.76 2.83 8.12
N GLY A 66 -2.34 3.90 7.57
CA GLY A 66 -2.17 5.28 8.03
C GLY A 66 -2.72 5.48 9.44
N VAL A 67 -3.94 5.02 9.70
CA VAL A 67 -4.54 5.03 11.05
C VAL A 67 -3.65 4.27 12.04
N GLY A 68 -3.17 3.07 11.66
CA GLY A 68 -2.22 2.30 12.47
C GLY A 68 -0.89 3.03 12.72
N THR A 69 -0.41 3.79 11.74
CA THR A 69 0.79 4.64 11.86
C THR A 69 0.61 5.77 12.86
N VAL A 70 -0.52 6.50 12.83
CA VAL A 70 -0.81 7.54 13.82
C VAL A 70 -0.90 6.96 15.23
N TYR A 71 -1.59 5.85 15.41
CA TYR A 71 -1.65 5.16 16.72
C TYR A 71 -0.26 4.68 17.18
N ALA A 72 0.55 4.12 16.28
CA ALA A 72 1.89 3.66 16.60
C ALA A 72 2.82 4.81 17.03
N PHE A 73 2.73 5.95 16.33
CA PHE A 73 3.53 7.15 16.60
C PHE A 73 3.09 7.86 17.88
N SER A 74 1.81 7.77 18.28
CA SER A 74 1.31 8.37 19.52
C SER A 74 1.99 7.85 20.78
N LYS A 75 2.58 6.65 20.74
CA LYS A 75 3.20 5.95 21.87
C LYS A 75 4.73 5.95 21.83
N ARG A 76 5.35 6.57 20.82
CA ARG A 76 6.80 6.43 20.53
C ARG A 76 7.44 7.77 20.18
N SER A 77 8.76 7.87 20.34
CA SER A 77 9.52 8.96 19.71
C SER A 77 9.62 8.74 18.20
N TRP A 78 9.95 9.79 17.45
CA TRP A 78 10.06 9.69 16.00
C TRP A 78 11.22 8.77 15.56
N PHE A 79 12.33 8.76 16.32
CA PHE A 79 13.46 7.86 16.10
C PHE A 79 13.07 6.39 16.33
N GLN A 80 12.38 6.10 17.45
CA GLN A 80 11.90 4.75 17.75
C GLN A 80 10.92 4.26 16.68
N PHE A 81 10.00 5.13 16.27
CA PHE A 81 9.06 4.83 15.20
C PHE A 81 9.78 4.50 13.89
N ALA A 82 10.74 5.33 13.46
CA ALA A 82 11.48 5.11 12.22
C ALA A 82 12.27 3.79 12.26
N GLY A 83 12.97 3.51 13.37
CA GLY A 83 13.72 2.26 13.55
C GLY A 83 12.83 1.02 13.52
N GLU A 84 11.71 1.02 14.25
CA GLU A 84 10.75 -0.09 14.21
C GLU A 84 10.14 -0.30 12.83
N ARG A 85 9.89 0.79 12.08
CA ARG A 85 9.36 0.71 10.72
C ARG A 85 10.40 0.17 9.75
N ALA A 86 11.65 0.61 9.85
CA ALA A 86 12.74 0.07 9.06
C ALA A 86 12.90 -1.43 9.29
N TYR A 87 12.98 -1.87 10.55
CA TYR A 87 13.11 -3.29 10.88
C TYR A 87 11.93 -4.12 10.35
N ARG A 88 10.69 -3.65 10.55
CA ARG A 88 9.49 -4.39 10.18
C ARG A 88 9.16 -4.37 8.70
N SER A 89 9.60 -3.37 7.94
CA SER A 89 9.31 -3.26 6.51
C SER A 89 10.50 -3.66 5.64
N LEU A 90 11.71 -3.18 5.94
CA LEU A 90 12.87 -3.42 5.09
C LEU A 90 13.36 -4.86 5.19
N ILE A 91 13.32 -5.50 6.37
CA ILE A 91 13.76 -6.90 6.49
C ILE A 91 12.86 -7.83 5.66
N PRO A 92 11.51 -7.80 5.81
CA PRO A 92 10.64 -8.59 4.95
C PRO A 92 10.73 -8.20 3.47
N LEU A 93 10.94 -6.91 3.15
CA LEU A 93 11.08 -6.45 1.76
C LEU A 93 12.34 -7.04 1.12
N VAL A 94 13.51 -6.91 1.76
CA VAL A 94 14.77 -7.47 1.26
C VAL A 94 14.64 -8.98 1.12
N PHE A 95 14.11 -9.68 2.12
CA PHE A 95 13.86 -11.11 2.02
C PHE A 95 12.93 -11.44 0.84
N GLY A 96 11.84 -10.71 0.67
CA GLY A 96 10.90 -10.92 -0.42
C GLY A 96 11.52 -10.70 -1.79
N VAL A 97 12.30 -9.64 -1.97
CA VAL A 97 13.01 -9.32 -3.22
C VAL A 97 14.03 -10.38 -3.60
N PHE A 98 14.74 -10.97 -2.63
CA PHE A 98 15.77 -11.98 -2.92
C PHE A 98 15.28 -13.42 -2.88
N VAL A 99 14.09 -13.71 -2.33
CA VAL A 99 13.63 -15.09 -2.13
C VAL A 99 12.25 -15.35 -2.73
N ILE A 100 11.31 -14.41 -2.62
CA ILE A 100 9.91 -14.60 -3.03
C ILE A 100 9.65 -14.15 -4.46
N VAL A 101 10.18 -12.99 -4.85
CA VAL A 101 10.06 -12.44 -6.22
C VAL A 101 10.83 -13.23 -7.27
N PRO A 102 12.08 -13.69 -7.02
CA PRO A 102 12.92 -14.27 -8.09
C PRO A 102 12.32 -15.51 -8.77
N PRO A 103 11.65 -16.46 -8.08
CA PRO A 103 10.94 -17.54 -8.75
C PRO A 103 9.92 -17.05 -9.79
N GLN A 104 9.16 -16.00 -9.47
CA GLN A 104 8.16 -15.42 -10.36
C GLN A 104 8.82 -14.85 -11.63
N THR A 105 9.80 -13.94 -11.45
CA THR A 105 10.55 -13.31 -12.55
C THR A 105 11.28 -14.33 -13.42
N PHE A 106 11.78 -15.44 -12.83
CA PHE A 106 12.38 -16.53 -13.57
C PHE A 106 11.39 -17.21 -14.52
N PHE A 107 10.19 -17.56 -14.03
CA PHE A 107 9.18 -18.22 -14.87
C PHE A 107 8.68 -17.32 -16.00
N GLU A 108 8.57 -16.02 -15.77
CA GLU A 108 8.25 -15.01 -16.79
C GLU A 108 9.33 -14.94 -17.90
N ASN A 109 10.59 -15.16 -17.53
CA ASN A 109 11.74 -15.07 -18.44
C ASN A 109 12.38 -16.43 -18.72
N LYS A 110 11.62 -17.53 -18.61
CA LYS A 110 12.16 -18.91 -18.67
C LYS A 110 12.93 -19.20 -19.96
N SER A 111 12.59 -18.55 -21.07
CA SER A 111 13.30 -18.71 -22.35
C SER A 111 14.69 -18.08 -22.39
N LYS A 112 14.98 -17.13 -21.49
CA LYS A 112 16.26 -16.40 -21.44
C LYS A 112 17.34 -17.09 -20.61
N TYR A 113 16.96 -18.06 -19.78
CA TYR A 113 17.86 -18.70 -18.80
C TYR A 113 17.81 -20.21 -18.92
N THR A 114 18.97 -20.84 -18.74
CA THR A 114 19.09 -22.31 -18.86
C THR A 114 18.58 -23.03 -17.62
N SER A 115 18.69 -22.41 -16.44
CA SER A 115 18.23 -22.94 -15.16
C SER A 115 17.89 -21.81 -14.20
N TYR A 116 17.19 -22.13 -13.10
CA TYR A 116 16.93 -21.16 -12.04
C TYR A 116 18.23 -20.65 -11.40
N TRP A 117 19.25 -21.51 -11.29
CA TRP A 117 20.54 -21.13 -10.73
C TRP A 117 21.28 -20.11 -11.61
N ASP A 118 21.25 -20.30 -12.92
CA ASP A 118 21.81 -19.37 -13.92
C ASP A 118 21.13 -17.99 -13.85
N PHE A 119 19.81 -17.96 -13.70
CA PHE A 119 19.07 -16.72 -13.42
C PHE A 119 19.51 -16.08 -12.09
N TYR A 120 19.60 -16.86 -11.01
CA TYR A 120 19.92 -16.36 -9.68
C TYR A 120 21.35 -15.82 -9.57
N GLN A 121 22.31 -16.35 -10.33
CA GLN A 121 23.66 -15.78 -10.43
C GLN A 121 23.64 -14.35 -11.01
N ASN A 122 22.64 -14.04 -11.82
CA ASN A 122 22.41 -12.72 -12.42
C ASN A 122 21.34 -11.90 -11.66
N ILE A 123 21.01 -12.26 -10.42
CA ILE A 123 19.90 -11.65 -9.68
C ILE A 123 20.07 -10.14 -9.47
N PHE A 124 21.30 -9.65 -9.26
CA PHE A 124 21.57 -8.23 -9.04
C PHE A 124 21.22 -7.36 -10.27
N SER A 125 21.26 -7.94 -11.47
CA SER A 125 20.86 -7.27 -12.71
C SER A 125 19.33 -7.29 -12.92
N ASN A 126 18.60 -8.08 -12.14
CA ASN A 126 17.17 -8.33 -12.26
C ASN A 126 16.43 -8.07 -10.94
N ILE A 127 16.92 -7.11 -10.14
CA ILE A 127 16.28 -6.75 -8.87
C ILE A 127 14.97 -6.04 -9.16
N GLU A 128 13.87 -6.68 -8.76
CA GLU A 128 12.52 -6.14 -8.89
C GLU A 128 11.76 -6.29 -7.58
N VAL A 129 10.91 -5.31 -7.29
CA VAL A 129 10.05 -5.34 -6.10
C VAL A 129 8.72 -6.05 -6.38
N ASN A 130 8.24 -5.98 -7.62
CA ASN A 130 7.00 -6.62 -8.10
C ASN A 130 5.83 -6.44 -7.11
N HIS A 131 5.12 -7.51 -6.79
CA HIS A 131 3.94 -7.50 -5.91
C HIS A 131 4.22 -7.02 -4.47
N LEU A 132 5.49 -6.81 -4.09
CA LEU A 132 5.88 -6.27 -2.78
C LEU A 132 5.90 -4.73 -2.74
N TRP A 133 5.60 -4.05 -3.85
CA TRP A 133 5.67 -2.59 -3.97
C TRP A 133 4.88 -1.87 -2.87
N PHE A 134 3.80 -2.47 -2.39
CA PHE A 134 2.99 -1.91 -1.30
C PHE A 134 3.81 -1.76 -0.01
N ILE A 135 4.65 -2.74 0.33
CA ILE A 135 5.49 -2.71 1.55
C ILE A 135 6.56 -1.62 1.44
N GLU A 136 7.19 -1.52 0.27
CA GLU A 136 8.16 -0.48 -0.06
C GLU A 136 7.53 0.92 0.06
N ASN A 137 6.40 1.14 -0.61
CA ASN A 137 5.69 2.41 -0.58
C ASN A 137 5.19 2.75 0.83
N LEU A 138 4.71 1.75 1.58
CA LEU A 138 4.31 1.94 2.97
C LEU A 138 5.48 2.40 3.83
N PHE A 139 6.70 1.91 3.59
CA PHE A 139 7.89 2.40 4.28
C PHE A 139 8.18 3.86 3.92
N TYR A 140 8.27 4.19 2.63
CA TYR A 140 8.56 5.57 2.20
C TYR A 140 7.52 6.56 2.72
N ILE A 141 6.23 6.26 2.55
CA ILE A 141 5.14 7.12 3.05
C ILE A 141 5.23 7.25 4.57
N SER A 142 5.51 6.17 5.31
CA SER A 142 5.63 6.23 6.77
C SER A 142 6.74 7.17 7.23
N ILE A 143 7.89 7.18 6.55
CA ILE A 143 9.02 8.07 6.86
C ILE A 143 8.72 9.51 6.43
N CYS A 144 8.23 9.70 5.20
CA CYS A 144 7.86 11.02 4.67
C CYS A 144 6.74 11.69 5.48
N CYS A 145 5.87 10.93 6.13
CA CYS A 145 4.84 11.46 7.01
C CYS A 145 5.34 11.89 8.39
N ILE A 146 6.58 11.57 8.80
CA ILE A 146 7.09 11.92 10.14
C ILE A 146 7.05 13.44 10.39
N PRO A 147 7.56 14.32 9.51
CA PRO A 147 7.49 15.76 9.71
C PRO A 147 6.05 16.26 9.83
N LEU A 148 5.14 15.71 9.01
CA LEU A 148 3.71 16.03 9.06
C LEU A 148 3.11 15.64 10.42
N ILE A 149 3.40 14.44 10.92
CA ILE A 149 2.90 13.97 12.22
C ILE A 149 3.47 14.84 13.35
N LEU A 150 4.76 15.20 13.30
CA LEU A 150 5.38 16.11 14.28
C LEU A 150 4.74 17.50 14.25
N PHE A 151 4.48 18.03 13.05
CA PHE A 151 3.75 19.29 12.89
C PHE A 151 2.35 19.21 13.50
N LEU A 152 1.57 18.17 13.17
CA LEU A 152 0.22 17.94 13.70
C LEU A 152 0.18 17.71 15.22
N ARG A 153 1.30 17.36 15.85
CA ARG A 153 1.42 17.30 17.32
C ARG A 153 1.81 18.62 17.96
N SER A 154 2.35 19.56 17.19
CA SER A 154 2.76 20.87 17.69
C SER A 154 1.56 21.79 17.91
N GLU A 155 1.73 22.77 18.81
CA GLU A 155 0.77 23.84 19.07
C GLU A 155 0.45 24.66 17.81
N LYS A 156 1.39 24.74 16.86
CA LYS A 156 1.21 25.44 15.57
C LYS A 156 0.12 24.82 14.70
N SER A 157 -0.19 23.53 14.90
CA SER A 157 -1.25 22.84 14.16
C SER A 157 -2.66 23.21 14.61
N LYS A 158 -2.85 23.84 15.79
CA LYS A 158 -4.18 24.17 16.31
C LYS A 158 -5.01 24.97 15.32
N LYS A 159 -4.42 26.01 14.72
CA LYS A 159 -5.09 26.82 13.68
C LYS A 159 -5.51 25.99 12.47
N VAL A 160 -4.62 25.11 11.99
CA VAL A 160 -4.89 24.24 10.83
C VAL A 160 -6.01 23.26 11.16
N LYS A 161 -5.98 22.63 12.33
CA LYS A 161 -7.03 21.70 12.78
C LYS A 161 -8.39 22.38 12.88
N THR A 162 -8.47 23.57 13.47
CA THR A 162 -9.73 24.32 13.57
C THR A 162 -10.30 24.69 12.20
N ILE A 163 -9.45 25.07 11.24
CA ILE A 163 -9.90 25.30 9.85
C ILE A 163 -10.45 23.99 9.26
N PHE A 164 -9.72 22.89 9.43
CA PHE A 164 -10.09 21.58 8.91
C PHE A 164 -11.40 21.07 9.49
N GLU A 165 -11.58 21.20 10.80
CA GLU A 165 -12.80 20.87 11.53
C GLU A 165 -13.98 21.68 11.00
N LYS A 166 -13.82 23.02 10.89
CA LYS A 166 -14.88 23.90 10.38
C LYS A 166 -15.30 23.57 8.95
N VAL A 167 -14.35 23.20 8.09
CA VAL A 167 -14.64 22.75 6.73
C VAL A 167 -15.34 21.39 6.76
N ALA A 168 -14.84 20.43 7.54
CA ALA A 168 -15.41 19.08 7.59
C ALA A 168 -16.83 19.03 8.19
N THR A 169 -17.15 19.93 9.13
CA THR A 169 -18.48 19.98 9.78
C THR A 169 -19.52 20.77 8.98
N ASN A 170 -19.13 21.43 7.89
CA ASN A 170 -20.05 22.17 7.03
C ASN A 170 -20.72 21.21 6.03
N GLU A 171 -22.02 21.38 5.80
CA GLU A 171 -22.85 20.51 4.94
C GLU A 171 -22.26 20.33 3.53
N TYR A 172 -21.72 21.40 2.96
CA TYR A 172 -21.05 21.38 1.65
C TYR A 172 -19.52 21.31 1.75
N GLY A 173 -18.95 21.35 2.95
CA GLY A 173 -17.51 21.42 3.12
C GLY A 173 -16.78 20.13 2.80
N MET A 174 -17.48 18.98 2.88
CA MET A 174 -16.95 17.72 2.34
C MET A 174 -16.84 17.75 0.80
N LEU A 175 -17.73 18.47 0.10
CA LEU A 175 -17.69 18.61 -1.36
C LEU A 175 -16.54 19.50 -1.84
N LEU A 176 -16.02 20.41 -0.99
CA LEU A 176 -14.84 21.20 -1.31
C LEU A 176 -13.59 20.33 -1.55
N TRP A 177 -13.53 19.14 -0.96
CA TRP A 177 -12.46 18.17 -1.23
C TRP A 177 -12.55 17.52 -2.62
N ALA A 178 -13.69 17.62 -3.29
CA ALA A 178 -13.81 17.19 -4.68
C ALA A 178 -13.09 18.16 -5.65
N ILE A 179 -12.92 19.43 -5.27
CA ILE A 179 -12.28 20.44 -6.12
C ILE A 179 -10.81 20.08 -6.42
N PRO A 180 -9.95 19.76 -5.44
CA PRO A 180 -8.60 19.27 -5.71
C PRO A 180 -8.58 18.02 -6.60
N LEU A 181 -9.52 17.09 -6.41
CA LEU A 181 -9.60 15.87 -7.21
C LEU A 181 -9.95 16.16 -8.67
N ILE A 182 -10.90 17.08 -8.90
CA ILE A 182 -11.26 17.55 -10.24
C ILE A 182 -10.09 18.27 -10.89
N VAL A 183 -9.41 19.16 -10.16
CA VAL A 183 -8.24 19.89 -10.69
C VAL A 183 -7.12 18.93 -11.06
N ILE A 184 -6.79 17.96 -10.20
CA ILE A 184 -5.79 16.93 -10.51
C ILE A 184 -6.19 16.18 -11.78
N LYS A 185 -7.46 15.75 -11.89
CA LYS A 185 -7.97 15.02 -13.05
C LYS A 185 -7.93 15.81 -14.36
N ILE A 186 -8.09 17.14 -14.29
CA ILE A 186 -8.01 18.03 -15.47
C ILE A 186 -6.54 18.24 -15.89
N VAL A 187 -5.62 18.25 -14.94
CA VAL A 187 -4.20 18.51 -15.18
C VAL A 187 -3.41 17.25 -15.54
N SER A 188 -3.89 16.06 -15.13
CA SER A 188 -3.32 14.73 -15.42
C SER A 188 -3.86 14.13 -16.71
#